data_AF-A0A519D8S5-F1
#
_entry.id   AF-A0A519D8S5-F1
#
_cell.length_a   1.000
_cell.length_b   1.000
_cell.length_c   1.000
_cell.angle_alpha   90.00
_cell.angle_beta   90.00
_cell.angle_gamma   90.00
#
_symmetry.space_group_name_H-M   'P 1'
#
loop_
_entity.id
_entity.type
_entity.pdbx_description
1 polymer ?
#
loop_
_entity_poly.entity_id
_entity_poly.type
_entity_poly.pdbx_seq_one_letter_code
_entity_poly.pdbx_strand_id
1 'polypeptide(L)'
;MVLKRVFKKPTGLSLVGVTFLAIFESVNSSGFSDNIAVRSGLTSRIACSSPDVCTGSIPEGKEKIMFPDGANFEIWGNLEIGILDYAIVASLAYTLVALWAHRPIENQFGVKKDRKLIAIKSIRSIRIGVLTLFVALLSTANKMGKFADISINITGEQTTGSFGRHDGSWGFEAFEWGLLDFAELFILFSFSFYCTWKGLEVDKAILNPIPDNRNFIERIWGGIKEAEREQRTDIEAGAIKANESFTNLVNMLAAAASMNLAAASLDEGNVKVAFNKWKNLTHRKGKQNVEWKGLSESLEQAGSFPDEEE
;
A
#
# COMPACT_ATOMS: atom_id res chain seq x y z
N MET A 1 25.74 -11.94 -0.02
CA MET A 1 25.22 -12.41 1.30
C MET A 1 25.81 -11.63 2.48
N VAL A 2 27.08 -11.18 2.42
CA VAL A 2 27.77 -10.46 3.52
C VAL A 2 27.14 -9.09 3.84
N LEU A 3 26.80 -8.27 2.83
CA LEU A 3 26.17 -6.95 3.07
C LEU A 3 24.82 -7.03 3.81
N LYS A 4 24.02 -8.08 3.59
CA LYS A 4 22.73 -8.27 4.28
C LYS A 4 22.88 -8.56 5.79
N ARG A 5 24.05 -8.99 6.24
CA ARG A 5 24.36 -9.21 7.67
C ARG A 5 24.84 -7.93 8.36
N VAL A 6 25.42 -7.00 7.59
CA VAL A 6 25.98 -5.73 8.11
C VAL A 6 24.92 -4.62 8.12
N PHE A 7 24.10 -4.52 7.08
CA PHE A 7 23.06 -3.51 6.97
C PHE A 7 21.71 -4.07 7.39
N LYS A 8 21.05 -3.42 8.36
CA LYS A 8 19.71 -3.82 8.81
C LYS A 8 18.67 -3.46 7.74
N LYS A 9 17.67 -4.32 7.55
CA LYS A 9 16.57 -4.05 6.62
C LYS A 9 15.82 -2.78 7.08
N PRO A 10 15.67 -1.76 6.23
CA PRO A 10 14.94 -0.55 6.59
C PRO A 10 13.46 -0.88 6.78
N THR A 11 12.88 -0.38 7.88
CA THR A 11 11.43 -0.48 8.17
C THR A 11 10.69 0.69 7.50
N GLY A 12 9.38 0.54 7.27
CA GLY A 12 8.57 1.63 6.69
C GLY A 12 8.66 2.94 7.49
N LEU A 13 8.72 2.85 8.82
CA LEU A 13 8.85 4.02 9.69
C LEU A 13 10.24 4.67 9.59
N SER A 14 11.31 3.88 9.42
CA SER A 14 12.65 4.42 9.18
C SER A 14 12.76 5.15 7.84
N LEU A 15 12.08 4.66 6.80
CA LEU A 15 12.05 5.31 5.48
C LEU A 15 11.32 6.64 5.53
N VAL A 16 10.19 6.72 6.24
CA VAL A 16 9.47 7.98 6.45
C VAL A 16 10.33 8.99 7.21
N GLY A 17 10.99 8.57 8.30
CA GLY A 17 11.87 9.46 9.07
C GLY A 17 13.06 9.98 8.26
N VAL A 18 13.68 9.12 7.47
CA VAL A 18 14.81 9.49 6.59
C VAL A 18 14.37 10.40 5.44
N THR A 19 13.16 10.21 4.92
CA THR A 19 12.58 11.11 3.92
C THR A 19 12.33 12.50 4.50
N PHE A 20 11.82 12.57 5.74
CA PHE A 20 11.66 13.84 6.44
C PHE A 20 13.00 14.53 6.68
N LEU A 21 14.03 13.79 7.10
CA LEU A 21 15.39 14.32 7.24
C LEU A 21 15.97 14.82 5.91
N ALA A 22 15.72 14.13 4.80
CA ALA A 22 16.15 14.56 3.48
C ALA A 22 15.46 15.86 3.03
N ILE A 23 14.16 15.99 3.29
CA ILE A 23 13.40 17.20 2.99
C ILE A 23 13.87 18.35 3.88
N PHE A 24 14.05 18.09 5.17
CA PHE A 24 14.57 19.06 6.13
C PHE A 24 15.94 19.59 5.70
N GLU A 25 16.88 18.69 5.38
CA GLU A 25 18.22 19.04 4.90
C GLU A 25 18.18 19.81 3.58
N SER A 26 17.28 19.43 2.66
CA SER A 26 17.08 20.14 1.40
C SER A 26 16.57 21.57 1.61
N VAL A 27 15.61 21.76 2.52
CA VAL A 27 15.06 23.08 2.87
C VAL A 27 16.08 23.93 3.62
N ASN A 28 16.86 23.33 4.50
CA ASN A 28 17.90 23.99 5.29
C ASN A 28 19.08 24.41 4.39
N SER A 29 19.61 23.48 3.58
CA SER A 29 20.72 23.74 2.64
C SER A 29 20.39 24.76 1.55
N SER A 30 19.11 25.06 1.31
CA SER A 30 18.66 26.01 0.28
C SER A 30 18.27 27.38 0.83
N GLY A 31 18.39 27.61 2.15
CA GLY A 31 18.05 28.89 2.79
C GLY A 31 16.57 29.26 2.72
N PHE A 32 15.67 28.30 2.46
CA PHE A 32 14.23 28.55 2.36
C PHE A 32 13.56 28.72 3.73
N SER A 33 14.15 28.18 4.80
CA SER A 33 13.70 28.35 6.19
C SER A 33 13.60 29.82 6.59
N ASP A 34 14.63 30.61 6.26
CA ASP A 34 14.71 32.04 6.56
C ASP A 34 13.68 32.86 5.78
N ASN A 35 13.44 32.51 4.51
CA ASN A 35 12.40 33.17 3.70
C ASN A 35 11.00 32.88 4.24
N ILE A 36 10.77 31.69 4.81
CA ILE A 36 9.50 31.34 5.46
C ILE A 36 9.36 32.09 6.79
N ALA A 37 10.42 32.17 7.60
CA ALA A 37 10.41 32.90 8.88
C ALA A 37 10.17 34.40 8.70
N VAL A 38 10.75 35.01 7.67
CA VAL A 38 10.48 36.42 7.29
C VAL A 38 9.06 36.60 6.77
N ARG A 39 8.57 35.69 5.93
CA ARG A 39 7.23 35.78 5.32
C ARG A 39 6.09 35.49 6.30
N SER A 40 6.37 34.73 7.36
CA SER A 40 5.44 34.45 8.47
C SER A 40 5.49 35.49 9.59
N GLY A 41 6.36 36.50 9.47
CA GLY A 41 6.46 37.60 10.45
C GLY A 41 7.09 37.20 11.78
N LEU A 42 7.70 36.01 11.88
CA LEU A 42 8.38 35.53 13.09
C LEU A 42 9.70 36.28 13.35
N THR A 43 10.26 36.93 12.32
CA THR A 43 11.55 37.63 12.36
C THR A 43 11.66 38.60 11.17
N SER A 44 12.47 39.65 11.26
CA SER A 44 12.69 40.62 10.17
C SER A 44 14.18 40.71 9.79
N ARG A 45 14.47 40.84 8.49
CA ARG A 45 15.84 41.08 8.02
C ARG A 45 16.32 42.45 8.50
N ILE A 46 17.58 42.54 8.91
CA ILE A 46 18.17 43.83 9.27
C ILE A 46 18.18 44.74 8.03
N ALA A 47 17.44 45.83 8.12
CA ALA A 47 17.47 46.93 7.16
C ALA A 47 18.07 48.15 7.86
N CYS A 48 19.19 48.65 7.33
CA CYS A 48 19.81 49.87 7.82
C CYS A 48 19.36 51.03 6.94
N SER A 49 18.71 52.03 7.56
CA SER A 49 18.35 53.28 6.87
C SER A 49 19.52 54.28 6.86
N SER A 50 20.50 54.07 7.75
CA SER A 50 21.74 54.83 7.90
C SER A 50 22.77 53.96 8.65
N PRO A 51 24.09 54.25 8.58
CA PRO A 51 25.13 53.41 9.17
C PRO A 51 24.99 53.16 10.68
N ASP A 52 24.28 54.04 11.40
CA ASP A 52 24.09 53.96 12.85
C ASP A 52 22.67 53.54 13.28
N VAL A 53 21.74 53.32 12.34
CA VAL A 53 20.34 52.95 12.62
C VAL A 53 19.91 51.76 11.78
N CYS A 54 20.03 50.58 12.38
CA CYS A 54 19.63 49.30 11.81
C CYS A 54 18.48 48.70 12.61
N THR A 55 17.40 48.30 11.95
CA THR A 55 16.25 47.62 12.56
C THR A 55 16.07 46.24 11.93
N GLY A 56 15.90 45.23 12.78
CA GLY A 56 15.71 43.83 12.39
C GLY A 56 16.52 42.87 13.25
N SER A 57 16.22 41.57 13.13
CA SER A 57 16.77 40.51 13.98
C SER A 57 17.77 39.61 13.26
N ILE A 58 17.82 39.60 11.92
CA ILE A 58 18.71 38.71 11.13
C ILE A 58 19.85 39.52 10.47
N PRO A 59 21.13 39.28 10.82
CA PRO A 59 22.30 39.83 10.10
C PRO A 59 22.37 39.31 8.65
N GLU A 60 22.78 40.14 7.70
CA GLU A 60 23.02 39.68 6.33
C GLU A 60 24.05 38.55 6.31
N GLY A 61 23.64 37.37 5.84
CA GLY A 61 24.50 36.18 5.69
C GLY A 61 24.65 35.30 6.93
N LYS A 62 23.84 35.46 7.99
CA LYS A 62 23.85 34.57 9.17
C LYS A 62 22.46 34.04 9.49
N GLU A 63 22.34 32.73 9.68
CA GLU A 63 21.08 32.05 9.98
C GLU A 63 20.96 31.68 11.48
N LYS A 64 19.72 31.60 12.00
CA LYS A 64 19.43 31.30 13.41
C LYS A 64 19.35 29.78 13.63
N ILE A 65 20.23 29.23 14.46
CA ILE A 65 20.11 27.83 14.90
C ILE A 65 19.07 27.76 16.02
N MET A 66 17.86 27.29 15.72
CA MET A 66 16.80 27.12 16.72
C MET A 66 16.99 25.81 17.50
N PHE A 67 17.21 25.92 18.81
CA PHE A 67 17.21 24.81 19.78
C PHE A 67 15.91 24.84 20.59
N PRO A 68 15.50 23.70 21.21
CA PRO A 68 14.19 23.59 21.83
C PRO A 68 14.02 24.56 23.01
N ASP A 69 12.78 25.01 23.20
CA ASP A 69 12.39 26.07 24.13
C ASP A 69 12.97 25.88 25.55
N GLY A 70 13.75 26.88 26.00
CA GLY A 70 14.24 26.95 27.38
C GLY A 70 15.66 27.51 27.59
N ALA A 71 16.44 27.76 26.52
CA ALA A 71 17.80 28.30 26.63
C ALA A 71 17.88 29.79 26.22
N ASN A 72 18.33 30.65 27.12
CA ASN A 72 18.41 32.12 26.93
C ASN A 72 19.66 32.59 26.14
N PHE A 73 20.10 31.85 25.14
CA PHE A 73 21.27 32.23 24.32
C PHE A 73 20.93 32.17 22.84
N GLU A 74 21.08 33.31 22.14
CA GLU A 74 20.93 33.40 20.68
C GLU A 74 22.31 33.35 20.02
N ILE A 75 22.58 32.30 19.25
CA ILE A 75 23.86 32.12 18.53
C ILE A 75 23.60 32.24 17.03
N TRP A 76 24.28 33.18 16.38
CA TRP A 76 24.18 33.47 14.94
C TRP A 76 25.49 33.03 14.26
N GLY A 77 25.41 32.09 13.32
CA GLY A 77 26.57 31.46 12.67
C GLY A 77 26.57 31.61 11.15
N ASN A 78 27.76 31.58 10.55
CA ASN A 78 27.94 31.41 9.10
C ASN A 78 27.65 29.95 8.73
N LEU A 79 27.14 29.68 7.52
CA LEU A 79 26.80 28.33 7.03
C LEU A 79 28.08 27.51 6.79
N GLU A 80 28.66 27.01 7.87
CA GLU A 80 29.67 25.96 7.85
C GLU A 80 28.95 24.62 8.00
N ILE A 81 29.30 23.64 7.17
CA ILE A 81 28.74 22.29 7.23
C ILE A 81 28.98 21.75 8.63
N GLY A 82 27.91 21.60 9.40
CA GLY A 82 27.95 21.20 10.79
C GLY A 82 28.11 19.68 10.92
N ILE A 83 28.52 19.24 12.10
CA ILE A 83 28.57 17.81 12.45
C ILE A 83 27.19 17.14 12.28
N LEU A 84 26.11 17.91 12.45
CA LEU A 84 24.73 17.46 12.29
C LEU A 84 24.38 17.17 10.83
N ASP A 85 24.82 18.01 9.89
CA ASP A 85 24.62 17.82 8.45
C ASP A 85 25.37 16.55 7.97
N TYR A 86 26.60 16.36 8.45
CA TYR A 86 27.35 15.12 8.21
C TYR A 86 26.64 13.88 8.77
N ALA A 87 25.99 13.98 9.94
CA ALA A 87 25.23 12.88 10.53
C ALA A 87 23.96 12.57 9.73
N ILE A 88 23.26 13.58 9.22
CA ILE A 88 22.09 13.42 8.35
C ILE A 88 22.50 12.79 7.02
N VAL A 89 23.56 13.28 6.37
CA VAL A 89 24.09 12.70 5.12
C VAL A 89 24.57 11.27 5.33
N ALA A 90 25.24 10.96 6.44
CA ALA A 90 25.65 9.60 6.77
C ALA A 90 24.45 8.66 6.99
N SER A 91 23.40 9.15 7.66
CA SER A 91 22.12 8.43 7.83
C SER A 91 21.45 8.14 6.48
N LEU A 92 21.40 9.13 5.59
CA LEU A 92 20.88 8.99 4.23
C LEU A 92 21.69 7.98 3.40
N ALA A 93 23.02 8.10 3.41
CA ALA A 93 23.91 7.17 2.72
C ALA A 93 23.75 5.73 3.25
N TYR A 94 23.70 5.55 4.57
CA TYR A 94 23.46 4.25 5.20
C TYR A 94 22.14 3.63 4.73
N THR A 95 21.07 4.42 4.66
CA THR A 95 19.74 3.92 4.24
C THR A 95 19.69 3.56 2.76
N LEU A 96 20.37 4.31 1.89
CA LEU A 96 20.51 3.97 0.47
C LEU A 96 21.27 2.66 0.28
N VAL A 97 22.38 2.47 1.00
CA VAL A 97 23.14 1.21 0.97
C VAL A 97 22.32 0.06 1.55
N ALA A 98 21.54 0.30 2.61
CA ALA A 98 20.64 -0.70 3.18
C ALA A 98 19.52 -1.09 2.21
N LEU A 99 18.90 -0.12 1.51
CA LEU A 99 17.91 -0.37 0.45
C LEU A 99 18.51 -1.16 -0.71
N TRP A 100 19.73 -0.82 -1.12
CA TRP A 100 20.42 -1.53 -2.19
C TRP A 100 20.81 -2.96 -1.79
N ALA A 101 21.35 -3.15 -0.59
CA ALA A 101 21.71 -4.46 -0.06
C ALA A 101 20.48 -5.37 0.15
N HIS A 102 19.34 -4.78 0.50
CA HIS A 102 18.05 -5.45 0.66
C HIS A 102 17.14 -5.32 -0.55
N ARG A 103 17.69 -5.00 -1.75
CA ARG A 103 16.95 -4.86 -3.01
C ARG A 103 15.80 -5.89 -3.03
N PRO A 104 14.53 -5.44 -3.08
CA PRO A 104 13.44 -6.38 -3.27
C PRO A 104 13.72 -7.03 -4.62
N ILE A 105 14.05 -8.32 -4.59
CA ILE A 105 14.08 -9.14 -5.80
C ILE A 105 12.72 -8.91 -6.48
N GLU A 106 12.73 -8.56 -7.75
CA GLU A 106 11.59 -8.27 -8.63
C GLU A 106 10.66 -9.48 -8.84
N ASN A 107 10.36 -10.23 -7.79
CA ASN A 107 9.34 -11.28 -7.80
C ASN A 107 7.96 -10.74 -7.35
N GLN A 108 7.76 -9.42 -7.36
CA GLN A 108 6.45 -8.82 -7.03
C GLN A 108 5.48 -8.75 -8.22
N PHE A 109 5.89 -9.17 -9.43
CA PHE A 109 4.95 -9.33 -10.55
C PHE A 109 4.14 -10.65 -10.48
N GLY A 110 4.45 -11.56 -9.53
CA GLY A 110 3.77 -12.85 -9.39
C GLY A 110 2.83 -12.99 -8.18
N VAL A 111 2.88 -12.09 -7.20
CA VAL A 111 1.92 -12.12 -6.09
C VAL A 111 0.74 -11.24 -6.48
N LYS A 112 -0.32 -11.86 -7.01
CA LYS A 112 -1.64 -11.24 -7.07
C LYS A 112 -1.92 -10.69 -5.67
N LYS A 113 -1.81 -9.36 -5.48
CA LYS A 113 -2.34 -8.71 -4.28
C LYS A 113 -3.78 -9.20 -4.19
N ASP A 114 -4.12 -9.95 -3.16
CA ASP A 114 -5.51 -10.28 -2.86
C ASP A 114 -6.25 -8.96 -2.86
N ARG A 115 -7.02 -8.74 -3.93
CA ARG A 115 -7.86 -7.55 -4.06
C ARG A 115 -8.89 -7.74 -2.97
N LYS A 116 -8.67 -7.09 -1.83
CA LYS A 116 -9.63 -7.01 -0.74
C LYS A 116 -10.91 -6.47 -1.35
N LEU A 117 -11.90 -7.33 -1.51
CA LEU A 117 -13.18 -6.94 -2.05
C LEU A 117 -13.83 -6.05 -0.98
N ILE A 118 -14.20 -4.84 -1.37
CA ILE A 118 -14.90 -3.92 -0.47
C ILE A 118 -16.40 -4.22 -0.67
N ALA A 119 -17.02 -4.81 0.35
CA ALA A 119 -18.44 -5.04 0.38
C ALA A 119 -19.16 -3.87 1.05
N ILE A 120 -20.39 -3.58 0.60
CA ILE A 120 -21.23 -2.56 1.22
C ILE A 120 -21.96 -3.20 2.40
N LYS A 121 -21.53 -2.88 3.62
CA LYS A 121 -22.16 -3.35 4.86
C LYS A 121 -23.47 -2.63 5.16
N SER A 122 -23.49 -1.32 4.97
CA SER A 122 -24.64 -0.49 5.28
C SER A 122 -24.76 0.68 4.34
N ILE A 123 -25.68 0.56 3.38
CA ILE A 123 -26.01 1.64 2.45
C ILE A 123 -26.53 2.89 3.17
N ARG A 124 -27.22 2.72 4.31
CA ARG A 124 -27.73 3.84 5.12
C ARG A 124 -26.58 4.67 5.71
N SER A 125 -25.54 4.02 6.23
CA SER A 125 -24.36 4.68 6.78
C SER A 125 -23.59 5.45 5.71
N ILE A 126 -23.45 4.87 4.51
CA ILE A 126 -22.83 5.55 3.36
C ILE A 126 -23.67 6.76 2.93
N ARG A 127 -25.00 6.63 2.85
CA ARG A 127 -25.89 7.76 2.51
C ARG A 127 -25.77 8.91 3.50
N ILE A 128 -25.74 8.61 4.80
CA ILE A 128 -25.50 9.62 5.84
C ILE A 128 -24.12 10.27 5.62
N GLY A 129 -23.08 9.48 5.42
CA GLY A 129 -21.72 9.96 5.15
C GLY A 129 -21.65 10.93 3.96
N VAL A 130 -22.28 10.59 2.84
CA VAL A 130 -22.36 11.43 1.63
C VAL A 130 -23.17 12.71 1.88
N LEU A 131 -24.30 12.63 2.57
CA LEU A 131 -25.09 13.82 2.92
C LEU A 131 -24.29 14.77 3.83
N THR A 132 -23.61 14.24 4.84
CA THR A 132 -22.73 15.06 5.70
C THR A 132 -21.52 15.61 4.96
N LEU A 133 -20.99 14.91 3.96
CA LEU A 133 -19.94 15.46 3.10
C LEU A 133 -20.46 16.66 2.31
N PHE A 134 -21.67 16.56 1.77
CA PHE A 134 -22.29 17.65 1.03
C PHE A 134 -22.50 18.87 1.93
N VAL A 135 -22.96 18.67 3.17
CA VAL A 135 -23.08 19.74 4.17
C VAL A 135 -21.72 20.35 4.51
N ALA A 136 -20.67 19.53 4.70
CA ALA A 136 -19.31 20.02 4.97
C ALA A 136 -18.77 20.88 3.82
N LEU A 137 -19.00 20.47 2.57
CA LEU A 137 -18.61 21.21 1.38
C LEU A 137 -19.38 22.53 1.25
N LEU A 138 -20.69 22.53 1.50
CA LEU A 138 -21.49 23.77 1.51
C LEU A 138 -21.04 24.73 2.62
N SER A 139 -20.75 24.23 3.83
CA SER A 139 -20.23 25.06 4.93
C SER A 139 -18.86 25.64 4.57
N THR A 140 -17.98 24.86 3.95
CA THR A 140 -16.67 25.34 3.47
C THR A 140 -16.84 26.42 2.40
N ALA A 141 -17.69 26.19 1.40
CA ALA A 141 -17.96 27.15 0.33
C ALA A 141 -18.55 28.46 0.88
N ASN A 142 -19.44 28.36 1.86
CA ASN A 142 -20.02 29.51 2.54
C ASN A 142 -18.95 30.34 3.27
N LYS A 143 -18.11 29.70 4.09
CA LYS A 143 -17.03 30.34 4.85
C LYS A 143 -15.91 30.90 3.97
N MET A 144 -15.73 30.35 2.77
CA MET A 144 -14.83 30.90 1.74
C MET A 144 -15.43 32.06 0.94
N GLY A 145 -16.65 32.51 1.24
CA GLY A 145 -17.31 33.63 0.55
C GLY A 145 -17.87 33.29 -0.83
N LYS A 146 -17.91 32.01 -1.23
CA LYS A 146 -18.42 31.62 -2.56
C LYS A 146 -19.91 31.90 -2.74
N PHE A 147 -20.68 31.90 -1.65
CA PHE A 147 -22.10 32.27 -1.72
C PHE A 147 -22.27 33.78 -1.92
N ALA A 148 -21.39 34.60 -1.36
CA ALA A 148 -21.37 36.04 -1.59
C ALA A 148 -21.02 36.37 -3.06
N ASP A 149 -20.02 35.67 -3.62
CA ASP A 149 -19.69 35.79 -5.06
C ASP A 149 -20.90 35.48 -5.96
N ILE A 150 -21.67 34.44 -5.62
CA ILE A 150 -22.87 34.03 -6.36
C ILE A 150 -24.00 35.06 -6.19
N SER A 151 -24.24 35.58 -4.98
CA SER A 151 -25.27 36.61 -4.76
C SER A 151 -24.95 37.90 -5.49
N ILE A 152 -23.69 38.37 -5.46
CA ILE A 152 -23.26 39.55 -6.23
C ILE A 152 -23.63 39.40 -7.71
N ASN A 153 -23.38 38.23 -8.30
CA ASN A 153 -23.66 37.99 -9.71
C ASN A 153 -25.18 37.99 -10.04
N ILE A 154 -26.04 37.66 -9.07
CA ILE A 154 -27.49 37.57 -9.25
C ILE A 154 -28.18 38.91 -8.95
N THR A 155 -27.85 39.55 -7.83
CA THR A 155 -28.53 40.77 -7.35
C THR A 155 -27.78 42.05 -7.73
N GLY A 156 -26.49 41.98 -8.07
CA GLY A 156 -25.65 43.14 -8.37
C GLY A 156 -25.22 43.94 -7.13
N GLU A 157 -25.66 43.54 -5.93
CA GLU A 157 -25.27 44.19 -4.67
C GLU A 157 -23.95 43.62 -4.15
N GLN A 158 -23.02 44.49 -3.75
CA GLN A 158 -21.77 44.05 -3.13
C GLN A 158 -22.08 43.39 -1.78
N THR A 159 -21.90 42.07 -1.74
CA THR A 159 -22.02 41.26 -0.52
C THR A 159 -20.68 40.56 -0.29
N THR A 160 -20.21 40.51 0.95
CA THR A 160 -18.88 39.95 1.28
C THR A 160 -18.97 39.05 2.50
N GLY A 161 -18.22 37.95 2.47
CA GLY A 161 -18.07 37.02 3.59
C GLY A 161 -19.11 35.90 3.60
N SER A 162 -19.46 35.40 4.79
CA SER A 162 -20.30 34.20 4.93
C SER A 162 -21.78 34.56 5.04
N PHE A 163 -22.65 33.74 4.47
CA PHE A 163 -24.08 33.80 4.69
C PHE A 163 -24.45 33.12 6.01
N GLY A 164 -25.10 33.84 6.92
CA GLY A 164 -25.43 33.32 8.23
C GLY A 164 -26.53 34.11 8.93
N ARG A 165 -26.82 33.68 10.16
CA ARG A 165 -27.67 34.46 11.06
C ARG A 165 -26.76 35.36 11.88
N HIS A 166 -26.72 36.63 11.51
CA HIS A 166 -25.93 37.67 12.15
C HIS A 166 -26.89 38.62 12.86
N ASP A 167 -26.71 38.82 14.17
CA ASP A 167 -27.56 39.67 15.03
C ASP A 167 -29.08 39.48 14.84
N GLY A 168 -29.51 38.23 14.71
CA GLY A 168 -30.92 37.85 14.60
C GLY A 168 -31.54 38.01 13.20
N SER A 169 -30.79 38.54 12.24
CA SER A 169 -31.18 38.65 10.82
C SER A 169 -30.38 37.68 9.96
N TRP A 170 -30.95 37.28 8.82
CA TRP A 170 -30.23 36.48 7.82
C TRP A 170 -29.53 37.45 6.85
N GLY A 171 -28.22 37.32 6.70
CA GLY A 171 -27.45 38.22 5.86
C GLY A 171 -26.04 37.71 5.57
N PHE A 172 -25.33 38.47 4.73
CA PHE A 172 -23.90 38.30 4.52
C PHE A 172 -23.14 39.25 5.44
N GLU A 173 -22.14 38.72 6.14
CA GLU A 173 -21.23 39.53 6.94
C GLU A 173 -19.78 39.13 6.66
N ALA A 174 -18.85 40.08 6.77
CA ALA A 174 -17.43 39.83 6.63
C ALA A 174 -17.01 38.71 7.59
N PHE A 175 -16.42 37.65 7.04
CA PHE A 175 -16.09 36.44 7.77
C PHE A 175 -14.58 36.34 7.94
N GLU A 176 -14.13 36.23 9.19
CA GLU A 176 -12.76 35.90 9.55
C GLU A 176 -12.70 34.48 10.09
N TRP A 177 -11.65 33.75 9.73
CA TRP A 177 -11.48 32.36 10.15
C TRP A 177 -11.17 32.28 11.65
N GLY A 178 -12.13 31.78 12.43
CA GLY A 178 -11.93 31.43 13.83
C GLY A 178 -11.46 29.98 14.02
N LEU A 179 -10.83 29.70 15.17
CA LEU A 179 -10.48 28.32 15.57
C LEU A 179 -11.71 27.41 15.66
N LEU A 180 -12.87 27.96 16.05
CA LEU A 180 -14.13 27.24 16.12
C LEU A 180 -14.60 26.79 14.74
N ASP A 181 -14.35 27.58 13.70
CA ASP A 181 -14.73 27.25 12.33
C ASP A 181 -13.92 26.09 11.76
N PHE A 182 -12.63 26.05 12.06
CA PHE A 182 -11.77 24.91 11.75
C PHE A 182 -12.23 23.65 12.49
N ALA A 183 -12.58 23.78 13.78
CA ALA A 183 -13.08 22.67 14.57
C ALA A 183 -14.41 22.13 14.02
N GLU A 184 -15.34 23.00 13.63
CA GLU A 184 -16.62 22.63 13.02
C GLU A 184 -16.41 21.84 11.72
N LEU A 185 -15.60 22.36 10.79
CA LEU A 185 -15.30 21.67 9.54
C LEU A 185 -14.59 20.34 9.79
N PHE A 186 -13.62 20.31 10.70
CA PHE A 186 -12.92 19.09 11.06
C PHE A 186 -13.87 18.01 11.58
N ILE A 187 -14.83 18.37 12.43
CA ILE A 187 -15.86 17.46 12.94
C ILE A 187 -16.74 16.96 11.80
N LEU A 188 -17.22 17.84 10.92
CA LEU A 188 -18.10 17.48 9.81
C LEU A 188 -17.42 16.51 8.82
N PHE A 189 -16.17 16.80 8.44
CA PHE A 189 -15.40 15.90 7.57
C PHE A 189 -15.09 14.57 8.27
N SER A 190 -14.65 14.60 9.53
CA SER A 190 -14.37 13.39 10.30
C SER A 190 -15.60 12.50 10.46
N PHE A 191 -16.77 13.10 10.71
CA PHE A 191 -18.04 12.38 10.82
C PHE A 191 -18.43 11.74 9.49
N SER A 192 -18.26 12.44 8.37
CA SER A 192 -18.50 11.88 7.03
C SER A 192 -17.61 10.66 6.76
N PHE A 193 -16.31 10.76 7.05
CA PHE A 193 -15.38 9.63 6.92
C PHE A 193 -15.77 8.47 7.82
N TYR A 194 -16.13 8.75 9.08
CA TYR A 194 -16.56 7.74 10.03
C TYR A 194 -17.80 6.98 9.55
N CYS A 195 -18.83 7.69 9.09
CA CYS A 195 -20.06 7.08 8.57
C CYS A 195 -19.79 6.26 7.30
N THR A 196 -18.92 6.75 6.41
CA THR A 196 -18.52 6.01 5.20
C THR A 196 -17.75 4.75 5.57
N TRP A 197 -16.80 4.84 6.49
CA TRP A 197 -16.00 3.72 6.98
C TRP A 197 -16.86 2.65 7.65
N LYS A 198 -17.84 3.05 8.48
CA LYS A 198 -18.81 2.12 9.09
C LYS A 198 -19.73 1.44 8.06
N GLY A 199 -19.94 2.08 6.92
CA GLY A 199 -20.76 1.56 5.83
C GLY A 199 -20.04 0.57 4.92
N LEU A 200 -18.71 0.51 4.98
CA LEU A 200 -17.87 -0.36 4.18
C LEU A 200 -17.35 -1.53 5.03
N GLU A 201 -17.38 -2.73 4.47
CA GLU A 201 -16.76 -3.91 5.04
C GLU A 201 -15.68 -4.41 4.10
N VAL A 202 -14.49 -4.62 4.66
CA VAL A 202 -13.40 -5.24 3.93
C VAL A 202 -13.68 -6.72 3.96
N ASP A 203 -14.24 -7.24 2.87
CA ASP A 203 -14.57 -8.64 2.74
C ASP A 203 -13.27 -9.45 2.77
N LYS A 204 -13.12 -10.24 3.83
CA LYS A 204 -12.01 -11.17 4.04
C LYS A 204 -12.32 -12.55 3.47
N ALA A 205 -13.47 -12.73 2.82
CA ALA A 205 -13.75 -13.93 2.09
C ALA A 205 -12.72 -14.06 0.97
N ILE A 206 -11.72 -14.90 1.21
CA ILE A 206 -11.00 -15.58 0.15
C ILE A 206 -12.11 -16.22 -0.68
N LEU A 207 -12.25 -15.81 -1.94
CA LEU A 207 -13.04 -16.57 -2.90
C LEU A 207 -12.48 -17.99 -2.80
N ASN A 208 -13.19 -18.89 -2.11
CA ASN A 208 -12.85 -20.29 -2.18
C ASN A 208 -12.96 -20.61 -3.68
N PRO A 209 -11.85 -20.98 -4.33
CA PRO A 209 -11.94 -21.37 -5.72
C PRO A 209 -13.04 -22.43 -5.79
N ILE A 210 -13.97 -22.26 -6.74
CA ILE A 210 -15.04 -23.23 -7.00
C ILE A 210 -14.37 -24.61 -6.90
N PRO A 211 -14.85 -25.50 -6.02
CA PRO A 211 -14.18 -26.77 -5.80
C PRO A 211 -14.02 -27.46 -7.16
N ASP A 212 -12.77 -27.59 -7.59
CA ASP A 212 -12.43 -28.21 -8.86
C ASP A 212 -12.70 -29.70 -8.72
N ASN A 213 -13.93 -30.10 -9.01
CA ASN A 213 -14.43 -31.47 -8.87
C ASN A 213 -13.96 -32.38 -10.01
N ARG A 214 -13.00 -31.91 -10.81
CA ARG A 214 -12.37 -32.63 -11.92
C ARG A 214 -11.31 -33.59 -11.38
N ASN A 215 -11.22 -34.75 -12.03
CA ASN A 215 -10.23 -35.76 -11.68
C ASN A 215 -8.82 -35.19 -11.93
N PHE A 216 -7.81 -35.73 -11.28
CA PHE A 216 -6.42 -35.27 -11.43
C PHE A 216 -5.97 -35.27 -12.91
N ILE A 217 -6.40 -36.28 -13.68
CA ILE A 217 -6.16 -36.37 -15.14
C ILE A 217 -6.87 -35.24 -15.90
N GLU A 218 -8.14 -34.97 -15.59
CA GLU A 218 -8.91 -33.89 -16.22
C GLU A 218 -8.37 -32.50 -15.87
N ARG A 219 -7.80 -32.34 -14.69
CA ARG A 219 -7.12 -31.10 -14.27
C ARG A 219 -5.87 -30.85 -15.11
N ILE A 220 -5.08 -31.89 -15.38
CA ILE A 220 -3.92 -31.81 -16.27
C ILE A 220 -4.36 -31.44 -17.70
N TRP A 221 -5.36 -32.14 -18.26
CA TRP A 221 -5.87 -31.83 -19.60
C TRP A 221 -6.52 -30.45 -19.71
N GLY A 222 -7.27 -30.05 -18.68
CA GLY A 222 -7.84 -28.72 -18.56
C GLY A 222 -6.76 -27.64 -18.50
N GLY A 223 -5.67 -27.88 -17.75
CA GLY A 223 -4.51 -27.00 -17.67
C GLY A 223 -3.78 -26.84 -19.01
N ILE A 224 -3.63 -27.90 -19.79
CA ILE A 224 -3.06 -27.85 -21.15
C ILE A 224 -3.95 -27.01 -22.08
N LYS A 225 -5.27 -27.22 -22.05
CA LYS A 225 -6.23 -26.47 -22.86
C LYS A 225 -6.29 -24.99 -22.47
N GLU A 226 -6.18 -24.69 -21.18
CA GLU A 226 -6.12 -23.33 -20.67
C GLU A 226 -4.81 -22.66 -21.08
N ALA A 227 -3.68 -23.38 -21.01
CA ALA A 227 -2.39 -22.91 -21.47
C ALA A 227 -2.42 -22.54 -22.97
N GLU A 228 -3.02 -23.38 -23.82
CA GLU A 228 -3.20 -23.10 -25.25
C GLU A 228 -4.03 -21.82 -25.48
N ARG A 229 -5.09 -21.63 -24.68
CA ARG A 229 -5.92 -20.42 -24.75
C ARG A 229 -5.14 -19.18 -24.30
N GLU A 230 -4.39 -19.28 -23.22
CA GLU A 230 -3.57 -18.18 -22.67
C GLU A 230 -2.45 -17.80 -23.63
N GLN A 231 -1.87 -18.77 -24.34
CA GLN A 231 -0.81 -18.55 -25.33
C GLN A 231 -1.25 -17.64 -26.49
N ARG A 232 -2.56 -17.53 -26.75
CA ARG A 232 -3.12 -16.61 -27.75
C ARG A 232 -3.01 -15.14 -27.35
N THR A 233 -2.88 -14.85 -26.07
CA THR A 233 -2.77 -13.48 -25.51
C THR A 233 -1.42 -13.21 -24.88
N ASP A 234 -0.83 -14.20 -24.21
CA ASP A 234 0.48 -14.14 -23.55
C ASP A 234 1.20 -15.48 -23.72
N ILE A 235 2.20 -15.48 -24.59
CA ILE A 235 2.93 -16.69 -24.98
C ILE A 235 3.73 -17.24 -23.79
N GLU A 236 4.30 -16.38 -22.94
CA GLU A 236 5.16 -16.80 -21.83
C GLU A 236 4.31 -17.38 -20.69
N ALA A 237 3.20 -16.72 -20.35
CA ALA A 237 2.26 -17.25 -19.36
C ALA A 237 1.65 -18.58 -19.80
N GLY A 238 1.30 -18.71 -21.09
CA GLY A 238 0.83 -19.97 -21.68
C GLY A 238 1.88 -21.08 -21.59
N ALA A 239 3.14 -20.80 -21.95
CA ALA A 239 4.22 -21.77 -21.89
C ALA A 239 4.49 -22.28 -20.46
N ILE A 240 4.43 -21.40 -19.44
CA ILE A 240 4.59 -21.77 -18.03
C ILE A 240 3.48 -22.74 -17.61
N LYS A 241 2.20 -22.42 -17.90
CA LYS A 241 1.06 -23.27 -17.55
C LYS A 241 1.11 -24.63 -18.27
N ALA A 242 1.54 -24.65 -19.53
CA ALA A 242 1.73 -25.89 -20.27
C ALA A 242 2.82 -26.75 -19.62
N ASN A 243 3.98 -26.17 -19.28
CA ASN A 243 5.09 -26.89 -18.67
C ASN A 243 4.73 -27.46 -17.29
N GLU A 244 3.98 -26.70 -16.48
CA GLU A 244 3.44 -27.18 -15.20
C GLU A 244 2.53 -28.40 -15.40
N SER A 245 1.61 -28.32 -16.37
CA SER A 245 0.70 -29.42 -16.69
C SER A 245 1.45 -30.66 -17.20
N PHE A 246 2.44 -30.49 -18.08
CA PHE A 246 3.30 -31.59 -18.55
C PHE A 246 4.12 -32.22 -17.42
N THR A 247 4.66 -31.40 -16.51
CA THR A 247 5.41 -31.88 -15.35
C THR A 247 4.52 -32.76 -14.45
N ASN A 248 3.29 -32.33 -14.20
CA ASN A 248 2.32 -33.10 -13.43
C ASN A 248 1.97 -34.43 -14.12
N LEU A 249 1.81 -34.43 -15.44
CA LEU A 249 1.60 -35.66 -16.23
C LEU A 249 2.79 -36.63 -16.11
N VAL A 250 4.01 -36.14 -16.30
CA VAL A 250 5.23 -36.96 -16.20
C VAL A 250 5.40 -37.54 -14.81
N ASN A 251 5.14 -36.76 -13.77
CA ASN A 251 5.22 -37.24 -12.39
C ASN A 251 4.17 -38.33 -12.10
N MET A 252 2.98 -38.21 -12.67
CA MET A 252 1.91 -39.22 -12.60
C MET A 252 2.32 -40.53 -13.32
N LEU A 253 2.87 -40.42 -14.53
CA LEU A 253 3.43 -41.55 -15.28
C LEU A 253 4.58 -42.23 -14.51
N ALA A 254 5.44 -41.45 -13.85
CA ALA A 254 6.52 -41.97 -13.03
C ALA A 254 5.98 -42.72 -11.79
N ALA A 255 4.85 -42.30 -11.22
CA ALA A 255 4.19 -43.02 -10.12
C ALA A 255 3.61 -44.37 -10.61
N ALA A 256 2.92 -44.39 -11.76
CA ALA A 256 2.46 -45.61 -12.41
C ALA A 256 3.61 -46.58 -12.73
N ALA A 257 4.70 -46.08 -13.31
CA ALA A 257 5.88 -46.89 -13.60
C ALA A 257 6.52 -47.46 -12.32
N SER A 258 6.57 -46.68 -11.24
CA SER A 258 7.06 -47.17 -9.95
C SER A 258 6.17 -48.27 -9.36
N MET A 259 4.85 -48.21 -9.60
CA MET A 259 3.93 -49.27 -9.20
C MET A 259 4.15 -50.55 -10.01
N ASN A 260 4.30 -50.44 -11.33
CA ASN A 260 4.60 -51.59 -12.20
C ASN A 260 5.95 -52.23 -11.82
N LEU A 261 6.96 -51.42 -11.49
CA LEU A 261 8.24 -51.92 -10.99
C LEU A 261 8.10 -52.60 -9.61
N ALA A 262 7.19 -52.13 -8.77
CA ALA A 262 6.89 -52.79 -7.50
C ALA A 262 6.24 -54.16 -7.72
N ALA A 263 5.29 -54.25 -8.66
CA ALA A 263 4.64 -55.50 -9.05
C ALA A 263 5.64 -56.49 -9.67
N ALA A 264 6.45 -56.06 -10.63
CA ALA A 264 7.48 -56.90 -11.23
C ALA A 264 8.52 -57.39 -10.20
N SER A 265 8.94 -56.53 -9.27
CA SER A 265 9.84 -56.94 -8.17
C SER A 265 9.18 -57.98 -7.25
N LEU A 266 7.86 -57.95 -7.11
CA LEU A 266 7.10 -58.92 -6.32
C LEU A 266 7.02 -60.27 -7.06
N ASP A 267 6.77 -60.23 -8.36
CA ASP A 267 6.72 -61.42 -9.24
C ASP A 267 8.07 -62.15 -9.30
N GLU A 268 9.17 -61.39 -9.26
CA GLU A 268 10.54 -61.91 -9.18
C GLU A 268 10.91 -62.44 -7.77
N GLY A 269 10.00 -62.37 -6.79
CA GLY A 269 10.21 -62.83 -5.41
C GLY A 269 10.99 -61.85 -4.52
N ASN A 270 11.30 -60.64 -5.00
CA ASN A 270 11.99 -59.60 -4.25
C ASN A 270 11.03 -58.73 -3.43
N VAL A 271 10.42 -59.34 -2.42
CA VAL A 271 9.39 -58.74 -1.56
C VAL A 271 9.86 -57.44 -0.90
N LYS A 272 11.13 -57.35 -0.48
CA LYS A 272 11.67 -56.16 0.19
C LYS A 272 11.73 -54.95 -0.73
N VAL A 273 12.16 -55.14 -1.98
CA VAL A 273 12.24 -54.05 -2.97
C VAL A 273 10.84 -53.65 -3.42
N ALA A 274 9.96 -54.62 -3.67
CA ALA A 274 8.55 -54.38 -3.98
C ALA A 274 7.88 -53.54 -2.88
N PHE A 275 8.03 -53.94 -1.62
CA PHE A 275 7.43 -53.26 -0.48
C PHE A 275 7.98 -51.83 -0.30
N ASN A 276 9.27 -51.61 -0.51
CA ASN A 276 9.85 -50.27 -0.43
C ASN A 276 9.31 -49.32 -1.52
N LYS A 277 9.16 -49.82 -2.76
CA LYS A 277 8.58 -49.06 -3.87
C LYS A 277 7.10 -48.77 -3.61
N TRP A 278 6.34 -49.77 -3.15
CA TRP A 278 4.94 -49.62 -2.76
C TRP A 278 4.77 -48.61 -1.61
N LYS A 279 5.60 -48.70 -0.56
CA LYS A 279 5.60 -47.75 0.55
C LYS A 279 5.92 -46.32 0.10
N ASN A 280 6.79 -46.13 -0.89
CA ASN A 280 7.07 -44.80 -1.46
C ASN A 280 5.85 -44.19 -2.18
N LEU A 281 4.92 -45.03 -2.66
CA LEU A 281 3.69 -44.62 -3.33
C LEU A 281 2.53 -44.43 -2.36
N THR A 282 2.41 -45.24 -1.30
CA THR A 282 1.22 -45.24 -0.43
C THR A 282 1.40 -44.51 0.89
N HIS A 283 2.65 -44.32 1.35
CA HIS A 283 2.90 -43.69 2.64
C HIS A 283 2.77 -42.16 2.53
N ARG A 284 2.22 -41.51 3.57
CA ARG A 284 2.01 -40.04 3.60
C ARG A 284 3.27 -39.21 3.32
N LYS A 285 4.45 -39.72 3.70
CA LYS A 285 5.77 -39.11 3.47
C LYS A 285 6.51 -39.66 2.23
N GLY A 286 5.86 -40.51 1.45
CA GLY A 286 6.41 -41.06 0.21
C GLY A 286 6.58 -39.96 -0.84
N LYS A 287 7.66 -40.04 -1.63
CA LYS A 287 8.00 -39.00 -2.60
C LYS A 287 6.98 -38.91 -3.73
N GLN A 288 6.33 -40.03 -4.07
CA GLN A 288 5.38 -40.13 -5.17
C GLN A 288 3.93 -40.32 -4.68
N ASN A 289 3.66 -40.07 -3.40
CA ASN A 289 2.37 -40.37 -2.79
C ASN A 289 1.25 -39.45 -3.30
N VAL A 290 1.55 -38.17 -3.55
CA VAL A 290 0.54 -37.22 -4.04
C VAL A 290 0.12 -37.61 -5.46
N GLU A 291 1.10 -37.91 -6.30
CA GLU A 291 0.93 -38.31 -7.69
C GLU A 291 0.23 -39.66 -7.82
N TRP A 292 0.63 -40.64 -6.99
CA TRP A 292 0.00 -41.96 -6.94
C TRP A 292 -1.45 -41.87 -6.50
N LYS A 293 -1.73 -41.11 -5.43
CA LYS A 293 -3.10 -40.91 -4.93
C LYS A 293 -3.98 -40.23 -5.97
N GLY A 294 -3.49 -39.17 -6.61
CA GLY A 294 -4.22 -38.48 -7.67
C GLY A 294 -4.50 -39.39 -8.88
N LEU A 295 -3.54 -40.25 -9.24
CA LEU A 295 -3.73 -41.25 -10.30
C LEU A 295 -4.76 -42.31 -9.89
N SER A 296 -4.64 -42.90 -8.71
CA SER A 296 -5.53 -43.97 -8.26
C SER A 296 -6.98 -43.50 -8.14
N GLU A 297 -7.20 -42.31 -7.58
CA GLU A 297 -8.53 -41.67 -7.49
C GLU A 297 -9.09 -41.38 -8.89
N SER A 298 -8.25 -40.90 -9.82
CA SER A 298 -8.68 -40.64 -11.20
C SER A 298 -9.05 -41.92 -11.96
N LEU A 299 -8.33 -43.03 -11.73
CA LEU A 299 -8.61 -44.32 -12.32
C LEU A 299 -9.87 -44.97 -11.74
N GLU A 300 -10.06 -44.86 -10.42
CA GLU A 300 -11.27 -45.34 -9.72
C GLU A 300 -12.52 -44.64 -10.26
N GLN A 301 -12.46 -43.33 -10.43
CA GLN A 301 -13.57 -42.55 -10.98
C GLN A 301 -13.76 -42.71 -12.49
N ALA A 302 -12.70 -43.02 -13.25
CA ALA A 302 -12.85 -43.41 -14.67
C ALA A 302 -13.48 -44.81 -14.82
N GLY A 303 -13.33 -45.67 -13.82
CA GLY A 303 -13.95 -47.00 -13.76
C GLY A 303 -15.38 -47.01 -13.21
N SER A 304 -15.83 -45.93 -12.56
CA SER A 304 -17.23 -45.77 -12.17
C SER A 304 -18.04 -45.29 -13.37
N PHE A 305 -18.67 -46.24 -14.07
CA PHE A 305 -19.71 -45.90 -15.04
C PHE A 305 -20.95 -45.47 -14.25
N PRO A 306 -21.62 -44.36 -14.61
CA PRO A 306 -22.95 -44.11 -14.08
C PRO A 306 -23.82 -45.30 -14.45
N ASP A 307 -24.54 -45.87 -13.47
CA ASP A 307 -25.58 -46.86 -13.75
C ASP A 307 -26.51 -46.24 -14.80
N GLU A 308 -26.72 -46.93 -15.93
CA GLU A 308 -27.68 -46.49 -16.93
C GLU A 308 -29.02 -46.26 -16.22
N GLU A 309 -29.50 -45.02 -16.21
CA GLU A 309 -30.83 -44.70 -15.72
C GLU A 309 -31.85 -45.47 -16.59
N GLU A 310 -32.37 -46.58 -16.06
CA GLU A 310 -33.57 -47.27 -16.58
C GLU A 310 -34.81 -46.37 -16.48
#